data_AF-A0A9E3UB69-F1
#
_entry.id   AF-A0A9E3UB69-F1
#
_cell.length_a   1.000
_cell.length_b   1.000
_cell.length_c   1.000
_cell.angle_alpha   90.00
_cell.angle_beta   90.00
_cell.angle_gamma   90.00
#
_symmetry.space_group_name_H-M   'P 1'
#
loop_
_entity.id
_entity.type
_entity.pdbx_description
1 polymer ?
#
loop_
_entity_poly.entity_id
_entity_poly.type
_entity_poly.pdbx_seq_one_letter_code
_entity_poly.pdbx_strand_id
1 'polypeptide(L)'
;MKRAGLLAIAGALVFACDRSEEAVAPAESDVVAGCEPSDGAPSDLRCTGLYADFASKTLSPRARPFAPAVAFWSDGADKQRFIDLPDGAPIDTTSMDEWRFPVGTKVWKEFRVSGTLVETRFFHKVRDDRWVHAAYVWSPDGSSATKSDGVDVDVGGVKYHVPKSSECSDCHKGKKDKLLGFEAISLGQPGASGLTLAALAAEGRLSAPPATTSVAIADDGTKRAPALAWLHVNCGTSCHTGTTLGTAYGTGLRLKIGFEEIATKPPATWDIVTSTVGVAVKSPKWSGETRIVAGDASSSLLLRLLAQRGGEQMPPIATKLVDDAGKSAVEVWIAAMTPAAVELPPPEPPAEPPADPPPEPPGDDS
;
A
#
# COMPACT_ATOMS: atom_id res chain seq x y z
N MET A 1 63.81 78.33 -13.17
CA MET A 1 64.84 77.90 -14.16
C MET A 1 65.05 76.40 -14.01
N LYS A 2 64.85 75.63 -15.10
CA LYS A 2 65.36 74.26 -15.41
C LYS A 2 65.07 73.13 -14.39
N ARG A 3 64.79 71.86 -14.72
CA ARG A 3 64.30 71.06 -15.87
C ARG A 3 64.28 69.60 -15.34
N ALA A 4 63.65 68.69 -16.09
CA ALA A 4 63.67 67.21 -15.97
C ALA A 4 62.71 66.60 -14.93
N GLY A 5 61.93 65.54 -15.19
CA GLY A 5 61.78 64.66 -16.35
C GLY A 5 61.28 63.28 -15.89
N LEU A 6 60.26 62.75 -16.57
CA LEU A 6 59.84 61.33 -16.71
C LEU A 6 59.74 60.41 -15.47
N LEU A 7 58.60 59.75 -15.27
CA LEU A 7 58.29 58.42 -15.84
C LEU A 7 56.95 57.90 -15.25
N ALA A 8 56.06 57.42 -16.11
CA ALA A 8 54.82 56.75 -15.72
C ALA A 8 55.06 55.25 -15.54
N ILE A 9 54.58 54.67 -14.43
CA ILE A 9 54.27 53.24 -14.31
C ILE A 9 52.93 53.11 -13.58
N ALA A 10 51.94 52.55 -14.26
CA ALA A 10 50.64 52.20 -13.72
C ALA A 10 50.75 50.90 -12.91
N GLY A 11 50.37 50.92 -11.64
CA GLY A 11 50.18 49.74 -10.81
C GLY A 11 48.71 49.62 -10.40
N ALA A 12 48.01 48.64 -10.95
CA ALA A 12 46.66 48.27 -10.53
C ALA A 12 46.73 47.48 -9.21
N LEU A 13 46.17 48.01 -8.13
CA LEU A 13 45.85 47.24 -6.93
C LEU A 13 44.40 46.74 -7.03
N VAL A 14 44.24 45.44 -7.19
CA VAL A 14 42.95 44.75 -7.02
C VAL A 14 42.78 44.44 -5.53
N PHE A 15 41.81 45.09 -4.88
CA PHE A 15 41.32 44.69 -3.57
C PHE A 15 40.36 43.50 -3.75
N ALA A 16 40.81 42.30 -3.38
CA ALA A 16 39.94 41.14 -3.23
C ALA A 16 39.35 41.14 -1.81
N CYS A 17 38.02 41.25 -1.70
CA CYS A 17 37.30 40.92 -0.48
C CYS A 17 37.16 39.39 -0.40
N ASP A 18 37.89 38.80 0.52
CA ASP A 18 37.82 37.38 0.87
C ASP A 18 36.56 37.15 1.72
N ARG A 19 35.54 36.50 1.14
CA ARG A 19 34.42 35.92 1.90
C ARG A 19 34.75 34.44 2.04
N SER A 20 35.23 34.06 3.22
CA SER A 20 35.37 32.68 3.64
C SER A 20 33.98 32.02 3.71
N GLU A 21 33.63 31.28 2.67
CA GLU A 21 32.61 30.23 2.72
C GLU A 21 33.16 29.12 3.61
N GLU A 22 32.73 29.08 4.87
CA GLU A 22 32.89 27.89 5.70
C GLU A 22 32.04 26.77 5.08
N ALA A 23 32.72 25.91 4.33
CA ALA A 23 32.17 24.67 3.84
C ALA A 23 31.70 23.82 5.04
N VAL A 24 30.39 23.66 5.17
CA VAL A 24 29.80 22.68 6.08
C VAL A 24 30.28 21.29 5.63
N ALA A 25 31.11 20.66 6.46
CA ALA A 25 31.59 19.31 6.21
C ALA A 25 30.38 18.36 6.07
N PRO A 26 30.40 17.42 5.11
CA PRO A 26 29.36 16.39 5.04
C PRO A 26 29.41 15.57 6.33
N ALA A 27 28.23 15.30 6.92
CA ALA A 27 28.10 14.42 8.06
C ALA A 27 28.83 13.09 7.78
N GLU A 28 29.69 12.66 8.72
CA GLU A 28 30.42 11.39 8.59
C GLU A 28 29.44 10.26 8.29
N SER A 29 29.73 9.49 7.24
CA SER A 29 28.92 8.32 6.91
C SER A 29 29.19 7.24 7.96
N ASP A 30 28.21 6.97 8.81
CA ASP A 30 28.15 5.78 9.67
C ASP A 30 28.01 4.51 8.81
N VAL A 31 29.06 4.16 8.07
CA VAL A 31 29.11 2.89 7.34
C VAL A 31 29.49 1.83 8.37
N VAL A 32 28.52 0.99 8.74
CA VAL A 32 28.75 -0.19 9.58
C VAL A 32 29.87 -1.03 8.95
N ALA A 33 30.90 -1.37 9.72
CA ALA A 33 32.05 -2.13 9.21
C ALA A 33 31.61 -3.42 8.50
N GLY A 34 32.06 -3.63 7.26
CA GLY A 34 31.66 -4.76 6.41
C GLY A 34 30.38 -4.56 5.59
N CYS A 35 29.78 -3.36 5.65
CA CYS A 35 28.62 -2.99 4.84
C CYS A 35 29.03 -2.15 3.64
N GLU A 36 29.46 -2.81 2.57
CA GLU A 36 29.81 -2.13 1.32
C GLU A 36 28.56 -1.56 0.62
N PRO A 37 28.64 -0.34 0.06
CA PRO A 37 27.59 0.20 -0.79
C PRO A 37 27.33 -0.74 -1.98
N SER A 38 26.07 -1.07 -2.22
CA SER A 38 25.68 -1.84 -3.39
C SER A 38 24.51 -1.17 -4.10
N ASP A 39 24.40 -1.41 -5.41
CA ASP A 39 23.27 -0.93 -6.21
C ASP A 39 21.94 -1.60 -5.82
N GLY A 40 21.95 -2.62 -4.97
CA GLY A 40 20.78 -3.38 -4.50
C GLY A 40 20.57 -3.32 -2.99
N ALA A 41 19.58 -4.09 -2.51
CA ALA A 41 19.42 -4.32 -1.08
C ALA A 41 20.61 -5.16 -0.54
N PRO A 42 21.22 -4.78 0.61
CA PRO A 42 22.35 -5.50 1.19
C PRO A 42 22.05 -6.99 1.43
N SER A 43 23.08 -7.84 1.43
CA SER A 43 22.92 -9.27 1.75
C SER A 43 22.61 -9.54 3.22
N ASP A 44 23.03 -8.65 4.12
CA ASP A 44 22.85 -8.74 5.57
C ASP A 44 21.99 -7.57 6.08
N LEU A 45 21.01 -7.87 6.94
CA LEU A 45 20.10 -6.87 7.51
C LEU A 45 20.84 -5.79 8.30
N ARG A 46 21.98 -6.12 8.92
CA ARG A 46 22.85 -5.18 9.66
C ARG A 46 23.21 -3.96 8.84
N CYS A 47 23.35 -4.15 7.52
CA CYS A 47 23.76 -3.11 6.59
C CYS A 47 22.61 -2.21 6.11
N THR A 48 21.38 -2.41 6.59
CA THR A 48 20.24 -1.59 6.16
C THR A 48 20.13 -0.28 6.95
N GLY A 49 20.60 -0.25 8.21
CA GLY A 49 20.48 0.87 9.13
C GLY A 49 19.28 0.82 10.08
N LEU A 50 18.59 -0.33 10.18
CA LEU A 50 17.49 -0.52 11.14
C LEU A 50 17.97 -0.42 12.61
N TYR A 51 19.11 -1.04 12.90
CA TYR A 51 19.65 -1.14 14.25
C TYR A 51 20.95 -0.34 14.38
N ALA A 52 21.05 0.50 15.42
CA ALA A 52 22.31 1.11 15.83
C ALA A 52 23.23 0.08 16.49
N ASP A 53 22.66 -0.88 17.22
CA ASP A 53 23.36 -2.08 17.69
C ASP A 53 22.49 -3.31 17.38
N PHE A 54 22.99 -4.15 16.48
CA PHE A 54 22.29 -5.34 16.02
C PHE A 54 22.22 -6.44 17.08
N ALA A 55 23.25 -6.57 17.93
CA ALA A 55 23.32 -7.65 18.91
C ALA A 55 22.25 -7.46 19.99
N SER A 56 22.10 -6.24 20.50
CA SER A 56 21.05 -5.87 21.45
C SER A 56 19.70 -5.54 20.78
N LYS A 57 19.65 -5.48 19.45
CA LYS A 57 18.49 -5.01 18.67
C LYS A 57 18.08 -3.59 19.06
N THR A 58 19.04 -2.74 19.41
CA THR A 58 18.81 -1.33 19.69
C THR A 58 18.55 -0.60 18.37
N LEU A 59 17.34 -0.05 18.21
CA LEU A 59 16.93 0.64 17.00
C LEU A 59 17.82 1.86 16.73
N SER A 60 18.07 2.13 15.44
CA SER A 60 18.63 3.40 15.02
C SER A 60 17.68 4.54 15.42
N PRO A 61 18.19 5.67 15.95
CA PRO A 61 17.36 6.84 16.23
C PRO A 61 16.61 7.37 14.98
N ARG A 62 17.14 7.08 13.78
CA ARG A 62 16.49 7.43 12.50
C ARG A 62 15.33 6.50 12.14
N ALA A 63 15.32 5.26 12.63
CA ALA A 63 14.28 4.28 12.36
C ALA A 63 13.06 4.51 13.27
N ARG A 64 12.23 5.48 12.90
CA ARG A 64 11.06 5.90 13.69
C ARG A 64 9.94 4.85 13.60
N PRO A 65 9.41 4.36 14.73
CA PRO A 65 8.34 3.36 14.73
C PRO A 65 7.00 3.97 14.29
N PHE A 66 6.17 3.15 13.63
CA PHE A 66 4.78 3.47 13.35
C PHE A 66 3.90 2.22 13.34
N ALA A 67 2.63 2.39 13.68
CA ALA A 67 1.63 1.34 13.56
C ALA A 67 0.35 1.92 12.94
N PRO A 68 -0.10 1.41 11.78
CA PRO A 68 -1.39 1.80 11.22
C PRO A 68 -2.53 1.27 12.08
N ALA A 69 -3.68 1.96 12.08
CA ALA A 69 -4.87 1.54 12.83
C ALA A 69 -5.38 0.15 12.42
N VAL A 70 -5.29 -0.16 11.12
CA VAL A 70 -5.60 -1.48 10.56
C VAL A 70 -4.36 -2.03 9.88
N ALA A 71 -3.85 -3.13 10.39
CA ALA A 71 -2.70 -3.81 9.81
C ALA A 71 -3.13 -4.77 8.70
N PHE A 72 -2.33 -4.89 7.64
CA PHE A 72 -2.51 -5.95 6.66
C PHE A 72 -2.25 -7.33 7.30
N TRP A 73 -3.01 -8.33 6.83
CA TRP A 73 -2.94 -9.72 7.24
C TRP A 73 -1.72 -10.43 6.66
N SER A 74 -1.09 -11.29 7.46
CA SER A 74 0.02 -12.15 7.02
C SER A 74 0.11 -13.38 7.92
N ASP A 75 -0.89 -14.26 7.81
CA ASP A 75 -0.95 -15.55 8.53
C ASP A 75 -0.76 -15.42 10.05
N GLY A 76 -1.41 -14.42 10.66
CA GLY A 76 -1.34 -14.19 12.11
C GLY A 76 -0.03 -13.61 12.62
N ALA A 77 0.92 -13.25 11.75
CA ALA A 77 2.18 -12.67 12.21
C ALA A 77 1.99 -11.25 12.80
N ASP A 78 2.55 -11.04 13.99
CA ASP A 78 2.69 -9.75 14.63
C ASP A 78 3.71 -8.89 13.87
N LYS A 79 3.49 -7.57 13.87
CA LYS A 79 4.28 -6.66 13.03
C LYS A 79 4.76 -5.44 13.78
N GLN A 80 6.07 -5.19 13.74
CA GLN A 80 6.66 -3.89 14.05
C GLN A 80 7.12 -3.23 12.76
N ARG A 81 6.95 -1.91 12.65
CA ARG A 81 7.29 -1.16 11.44
C ARG A 81 8.06 0.08 11.79
N PHE A 82 9.00 0.40 10.92
CA PHE A 82 9.92 1.51 11.09
C PHE A 82 10.09 2.24 9.77
N ILE A 83 10.25 3.55 9.83
CA ILE A 83 10.58 4.38 8.68
C ILE A 83 11.70 5.35 9.06
N ASP A 84 12.67 5.48 8.16
CA ASP A 84 13.67 6.55 8.17
C ASP A 84 13.35 7.46 6.99
N LEU A 85 12.95 8.69 7.32
CA LEU A 85 12.75 9.76 6.35
C LEU A 85 14.00 10.64 6.32
N PRO A 86 14.60 10.89 5.15
CA PRO A 86 15.72 11.82 5.03
C PRO A 86 15.33 13.22 5.54
N ASP A 87 16.32 13.93 6.09
CA ASP A 87 16.10 15.27 6.64
C ASP A 87 15.97 16.31 5.53
N GLY A 88 15.21 17.37 5.80
CA GLY A 88 15.02 18.49 4.87
C GLY A 88 14.16 18.21 3.64
N ALA A 89 13.66 16.98 3.44
CA ALA A 89 12.82 16.62 2.30
C ALA A 89 11.45 16.09 2.77
N PRO A 90 10.34 16.83 2.54
CA PRO A 90 9.01 16.34 2.88
C PRO A 90 8.54 15.25 1.92
N ILE A 91 7.57 14.44 2.36
CA ILE A 91 6.80 13.54 1.51
C ILE A 91 5.90 14.39 0.61
N ASP A 92 5.97 14.17 -0.70
CA ASP A 92 5.03 14.75 -1.64
C ASP A 92 3.64 14.20 -1.39
N THR A 93 2.76 15.06 -0.89
CA THR A 93 1.39 14.78 -0.50
C THR A 93 0.38 15.60 -1.30
N THR A 94 0.80 16.10 -2.47
CA THR A 94 -0.11 16.77 -3.43
C THR A 94 -1.31 15.89 -3.82
N SER A 95 -1.17 14.56 -3.72
CA SER A 95 -2.29 13.62 -3.67
C SER A 95 -2.21 12.81 -2.38
N MET A 96 -3.20 12.96 -1.49
CA MET A 96 -3.27 12.20 -0.23
C MET A 96 -3.41 10.68 -0.43
N ASP A 97 -3.84 10.27 -1.61
CA ASP A 97 -3.99 8.86 -1.99
C ASP A 97 -2.71 8.27 -2.63
N GLU A 98 -1.79 9.09 -3.14
CA GLU A 98 -0.61 8.65 -3.90
C GLU A 98 0.64 9.45 -3.49
N TRP A 99 1.10 9.20 -2.26
CA TRP A 99 2.31 9.84 -1.72
C TRP A 99 3.54 9.51 -2.54
N ARG A 100 4.45 10.48 -2.68
CA ARG A 100 5.81 10.24 -3.18
C ARG A 100 6.84 10.57 -2.10
N PHE A 101 7.67 9.59 -1.77
CA PHE A 101 8.67 9.67 -0.73
C PHE A 101 9.96 10.28 -1.27
N PRO A 102 10.73 11.01 -0.46
CA PRO A 102 12.04 11.52 -0.86
C PRO A 102 13.07 10.38 -1.03
N VAL A 103 14.02 10.56 -1.94
CA VAL A 103 15.17 9.65 -2.11
C VAL A 103 15.95 9.56 -0.81
N GLY A 104 16.33 8.35 -0.42
CA GLY A 104 16.92 8.02 0.88
C GLY A 104 15.91 7.46 1.88
N THR A 105 14.60 7.51 1.60
CA THR A 105 13.58 6.90 2.46
C THR A 105 13.81 5.40 2.60
N LYS A 106 13.87 4.91 3.84
CA LYS A 106 13.98 3.49 4.16
C LYS A 106 12.82 3.04 5.03
N VAL A 107 12.30 1.84 4.78
CA VAL A 107 11.18 1.27 5.54
C VAL A 107 11.47 -0.17 5.87
N TRP A 108 11.17 -0.55 7.11
CA TRP A 108 11.30 -1.90 7.61
C TRP A 108 9.99 -2.41 8.18
N LYS A 109 9.78 -3.71 8.02
CA LYS A 109 8.68 -4.44 8.66
C LYS A 109 9.24 -5.71 9.25
N GLU A 110 9.16 -5.86 10.56
CA GLU A 110 9.51 -7.09 11.25
C GLU A 110 8.25 -7.92 11.46
N PHE A 111 8.36 -9.23 11.23
CA PHE A 111 7.28 -10.19 11.38
C PHE A 111 7.66 -11.21 12.45
N ARG A 112 6.77 -11.35 13.44
CA ARG A 112 6.89 -12.36 14.49
C ARG A 112 5.78 -13.38 14.35
N VAL A 113 6.15 -14.65 14.35
CA VAL A 113 5.21 -15.77 14.35
C VAL A 113 5.33 -16.45 15.70
N SER A 114 4.22 -16.53 16.45
CA SER A 114 4.22 -17.10 17.80
C SER A 114 5.29 -16.47 18.71
N GLY A 115 5.51 -15.15 18.59
CA GLY A 115 6.53 -14.39 19.33
C GLY A 115 7.95 -14.43 18.75
N THR A 116 8.28 -15.41 17.90
CA THR A 116 9.60 -15.57 17.27
C THR A 116 9.75 -14.61 16.10
N LEU A 117 10.81 -13.80 16.10
CA LEU A 117 11.16 -12.93 14.96
C LEU A 117 11.67 -13.79 13.81
N VAL A 118 10.92 -13.84 12.71
CA VAL A 118 11.22 -14.73 11.56
C VAL A 118 11.69 -13.98 10.33
N GLU A 119 11.16 -12.77 10.12
CA GLU A 119 11.39 -12.02 8.88
C GLU A 119 11.53 -10.53 9.17
N THR A 120 12.42 -9.88 8.43
CA THR A 120 12.39 -8.41 8.23
C THR A 120 12.29 -8.10 6.74
N ARG A 121 11.26 -7.36 6.32
CA ARG A 121 11.18 -6.79 4.96
C ARG A 121 11.75 -5.40 4.95
N PHE A 122 12.51 -5.08 3.91
CA PHE A 122 13.18 -3.81 3.72
C PHE A 122 12.83 -3.20 2.38
N PHE A 123 12.61 -1.88 2.37
CA PHE A 123 12.47 -1.06 1.18
C PHE A 123 13.35 0.18 1.33
N HIS A 124 14.06 0.57 0.27
CA HIS A 124 14.86 1.78 0.22
C HIS A 124 14.71 2.49 -1.13
N LYS A 125 14.31 3.76 -1.09
CA LYS A 125 14.21 4.60 -2.27
C LYS A 125 15.59 5.14 -2.64
N VAL A 126 16.23 4.53 -3.64
CA VAL A 126 17.60 4.87 -4.03
C VAL A 126 17.66 5.92 -5.14
N ARG A 127 16.57 6.09 -5.90
CA ARG A 127 16.37 7.15 -6.92
C ARG A 127 14.89 7.49 -6.98
N ASP A 128 14.52 8.59 -7.65
CA ASP A 128 13.14 9.08 -7.71
C ASP A 128 12.12 8.04 -8.21
N ASP A 129 12.55 7.17 -9.12
CA ASP A 129 11.76 6.12 -9.76
C ASP A 129 12.19 4.71 -9.35
N ARG A 130 13.13 4.57 -8.40
CA ARG A 130 13.75 3.28 -8.07
C ARG A 130 13.76 3.00 -6.58
N TRP A 131 13.07 1.91 -6.23
CA TRP A 131 13.14 1.26 -4.92
C TRP A 131 13.94 -0.03 -5.02
N VAL A 132 14.85 -0.26 -4.07
CA VAL A 132 15.42 -1.58 -3.80
C VAL A 132 14.71 -2.18 -2.60
N HIS A 133 14.58 -3.50 -2.59
CA HIS A 133 13.82 -4.21 -1.57
C HIS A 133 14.39 -5.61 -1.36
N ALA A 134 14.14 -6.16 -0.17
CA ALA A 134 14.53 -7.51 0.20
C ALA A 134 13.67 -8.02 1.37
N ALA A 135 13.50 -9.34 1.43
CA ALA A 135 13.09 -10.03 2.64
C ALA A 135 14.35 -10.67 3.28
N TYR A 136 14.51 -10.51 4.58
CA TYR A 136 15.58 -11.10 5.38
C TYR A 136 15.00 -12.14 6.32
N VAL A 137 15.65 -13.30 6.39
CA VAL A 137 15.26 -14.40 7.29
C VAL A 137 16.18 -14.38 8.49
N TRP A 138 15.60 -14.37 9.69
CA TRP A 138 16.35 -14.43 10.92
C TRP A 138 16.84 -15.84 11.23
N SER A 139 18.07 -15.95 11.75
CA SER A 139 18.54 -17.21 12.34
C SER A 139 17.73 -17.54 13.60
N PRO A 140 17.59 -18.83 13.98
CA PRO A 140 16.77 -19.23 15.12
C PRO A 140 17.19 -18.60 16.46
N ASP A 141 18.48 -18.28 16.63
CA ASP A 141 19.03 -17.58 17.79
C ASP A 141 18.88 -16.05 17.72
N GLY A 142 18.38 -15.53 16.60
CA GLY A 142 18.20 -14.10 16.35
C GLY A 142 19.50 -13.30 16.29
N SER A 143 20.63 -13.94 16.02
CA SER A 143 21.98 -13.32 15.95
C SER A 143 22.34 -12.81 14.56
N SER A 144 21.66 -13.27 13.51
CA SER A 144 21.88 -12.85 12.12
C SER A 144 20.56 -12.82 11.34
N ALA A 145 20.52 -12.00 10.28
CA ALA A 145 19.41 -12.02 9.33
C ALA A 145 19.93 -11.77 7.92
N THR A 146 19.73 -12.76 7.04
CA THR A 146 20.29 -12.76 5.68
C THR A 146 19.18 -12.65 4.64
N LYS A 147 19.49 -11.97 3.55
CA LYS A 147 18.57 -11.80 2.43
C LYS A 147 18.18 -13.17 1.88
N SER A 148 16.88 -13.37 1.70
CA SER A 148 16.29 -14.58 1.14
C SER A 148 15.59 -14.27 -0.19
N ASP A 149 15.50 -15.27 -1.06
CA ASP A 149 14.67 -15.24 -2.26
C ASP A 149 13.55 -16.28 -2.15
N GLY A 150 12.80 -16.18 -1.04
CA GLY A 150 11.67 -17.02 -0.70
C GLY A 150 12.02 -18.26 0.12
N VAL A 151 11.35 -18.42 1.27
CA VAL A 151 11.49 -19.62 2.10
C VAL A 151 10.24 -19.85 2.93
N ASP A 152 9.89 -21.11 3.13
CA ASP A 152 8.90 -21.51 4.11
C ASP A 152 9.58 -21.84 5.44
N VAL A 153 9.12 -21.20 6.51
CA VAL A 153 9.59 -21.47 7.88
C VAL A 153 8.47 -22.09 8.71
N ASP A 154 8.85 -22.94 9.66
CA ASP A 154 7.92 -23.55 10.62
C ASP A 154 8.31 -23.10 12.03
N VAL A 155 7.39 -22.42 12.71
CA VAL A 155 7.57 -21.98 14.10
C VAL A 155 6.54 -22.68 14.97
N GLY A 156 6.96 -23.78 15.60
CA GLY A 156 6.10 -24.53 16.52
C GLY A 156 4.85 -25.11 15.87
N GLY A 157 4.94 -25.55 14.61
CA GLY A 157 3.83 -26.07 13.81
C GLY A 157 3.10 -25.02 12.98
N VAL A 158 3.40 -23.72 13.17
CA VAL A 158 2.84 -22.64 12.35
C VAL A 158 3.74 -22.41 11.14
N LYS A 159 3.23 -22.79 9.96
CA LYS A 159 3.91 -22.56 8.69
C LYS A 159 3.75 -21.10 8.26
N TYR A 160 4.87 -20.43 8.00
CA TYR A 160 4.92 -19.05 7.53
C TYR A 160 5.73 -18.96 6.24
N HIS A 161 5.26 -18.17 5.29
CA HIS A 161 5.93 -17.95 4.01
C HIS A 161 6.64 -16.60 3.99
N VAL A 162 7.96 -16.62 3.86
CA VAL A 162 8.77 -15.44 3.54
C VAL A 162 8.76 -15.30 2.01
N PRO A 163 8.28 -14.17 1.46
CA PRO A 163 8.10 -14.00 0.02
C PRO A 163 9.41 -13.87 -0.74
N LYS A 164 9.36 -14.25 -2.02
CA LYS A 164 10.38 -13.98 -3.03
C LYS A 164 10.40 -12.51 -3.42
N SER A 165 11.50 -12.09 -4.06
CA SER A 165 11.61 -10.75 -4.65
C SER A 165 10.53 -10.50 -5.71
N SER A 166 10.16 -11.53 -6.49
CA SER A 166 9.09 -11.46 -7.49
C SER A 166 7.71 -11.25 -6.86
N GLU A 167 7.41 -11.94 -5.75
CA GLU A 167 6.13 -11.79 -5.04
C GLU A 167 6.01 -10.41 -4.39
N CYS A 168 7.12 -9.88 -3.87
CA CYS A 168 7.18 -8.50 -3.41
C CYS A 168 6.83 -7.54 -4.56
N SER A 169 7.41 -7.75 -5.74
CA SER A 169 7.10 -6.94 -6.93
C SER A 169 5.63 -7.06 -7.36
N ASP A 170 5.04 -8.26 -7.31
CA ASP A 170 3.64 -8.47 -7.67
C ASP A 170 2.65 -7.74 -6.77
N CYS A 171 2.96 -7.63 -5.48
CA CYS A 171 2.16 -6.87 -4.53
C CYS A 171 2.39 -5.36 -4.65
N HIS A 172 3.65 -4.94 -4.82
CA HIS A 172 4.04 -3.53 -4.75
C HIS A 172 3.93 -2.77 -6.09
N LYS A 173 3.84 -3.46 -7.24
CA LYS A 173 3.77 -2.81 -8.56
C LYS A 173 2.55 -1.91 -8.72
N GLY A 174 1.46 -2.20 -7.99
CA GLY A 174 0.17 -1.49 -8.06
C GLY A 174 0.15 -0.06 -7.52
N LYS A 175 1.23 0.39 -6.87
CA LYS A 175 1.40 1.79 -6.46
C LYS A 175 2.43 2.51 -7.32
N LYS A 176 2.23 3.82 -7.49
CA LYS A 176 3.18 4.67 -8.21
C LYS A 176 4.55 4.65 -7.53
N ASP A 177 4.60 4.98 -6.24
CA ASP A 177 5.85 5.04 -5.48
C ASP A 177 6.14 3.80 -4.62
N LYS A 178 5.54 2.66 -5.01
CA LYS A 178 5.79 1.29 -4.51
C LYS A 178 5.60 1.01 -3.01
N LEU A 179 5.61 1.99 -2.11
CA LEU A 179 5.52 1.73 -0.66
C LEU A 179 4.10 1.35 -0.25
N LEU A 180 3.96 0.22 0.45
CA LEU A 180 2.69 -0.26 1.01
C LEU A 180 2.67 -0.18 2.54
N GLY A 181 1.55 0.26 3.12
CA GLY A 181 1.30 0.26 4.55
C GLY A 181 1.77 1.51 5.31
N PHE A 182 2.18 2.56 4.59
CA PHE A 182 2.44 3.90 5.13
C PHE A 182 1.71 4.91 4.24
N GLU A 183 0.45 5.19 4.57
CA GLU A 183 -0.42 6.07 3.79
C GLU A 183 -1.41 6.79 4.70
N ALA A 184 -2.03 7.83 4.17
CA ALA A 184 -2.77 8.83 4.92
C ALA A 184 -3.93 8.27 5.75
N ILE A 185 -4.77 7.39 5.19
CA ILE A 185 -5.96 6.89 5.87
C ILE A 185 -5.53 6.03 7.06
N SER A 186 -4.65 5.06 6.83
CA SER A 186 -4.15 4.14 7.87
C SER A 186 -3.40 4.84 9.00
N LEU A 187 -2.73 5.96 8.71
CA LEU A 187 -2.01 6.77 9.71
C LEU A 187 -2.87 7.86 10.35
N GLY A 188 -4.02 8.21 9.76
CA GLY A 188 -4.97 9.19 10.28
C GLY A 188 -6.11 8.58 11.11
N GLN A 189 -6.29 7.26 11.03
CA GLN A 189 -7.36 6.55 11.74
C GLN A 189 -7.15 6.43 13.25
N PRO A 190 -8.25 6.43 14.04
CA PRO A 190 -8.19 6.08 15.45
C PRO A 190 -7.51 4.72 15.65
N GLY A 191 -6.53 4.66 16.57
CA GLY A 191 -5.73 3.47 16.82
C GLY A 191 -4.36 3.45 16.12
N ALA A 192 -4.10 4.37 15.18
CA ALA A 192 -2.75 4.58 14.66
C ALA A 192 -1.83 5.14 15.77
N SER A 193 -0.57 4.70 15.80
CA SER A 193 0.41 5.11 16.81
C SER A 193 1.84 5.22 16.27
N GLY A 194 2.75 5.83 17.04
CA GLY A 194 4.08 6.21 16.57
C GLY A 194 4.00 7.41 15.63
N LEU A 195 4.61 7.33 14.44
CA LEU A 195 4.40 8.33 13.39
C LEU A 195 2.99 8.20 12.79
N THR A 196 2.09 9.09 13.19
CA THR A 196 0.73 9.24 12.64
C THR A 196 0.69 10.35 11.58
N LEU A 197 -0.43 10.47 10.86
CA LEU A 197 -0.64 11.56 9.90
C LEU A 197 -0.56 12.94 10.59
N ALA A 198 -1.09 13.03 11.81
CA ALA A 198 -1.01 14.25 12.62
C ALA A 198 0.44 14.57 13.02
N ALA A 199 1.23 13.57 13.44
CA ALA A 199 2.64 13.75 13.77
C ALA A 199 3.44 14.21 12.54
N LEU A 200 3.23 13.59 11.37
CA LEU A 200 3.91 13.98 10.14
C LEU A 200 3.59 15.42 9.73
N ALA A 201 2.33 15.84 9.85
CA ALA A 201 1.93 17.22 9.58
C ALA A 201 2.57 18.21 10.56
N ALA A 202 2.55 17.91 11.87
CA ALA A 202 3.15 18.74 12.90
C ALA A 202 4.68 18.86 12.78
N GLU A 203 5.35 17.79 12.33
CA GLU A 203 6.79 17.76 12.08
C GLU A 203 7.18 18.39 10.72
N GLY A 204 6.22 18.92 9.94
CA GLY A 204 6.50 19.52 8.63
C GLY A 204 6.98 18.52 7.57
N ARG A 205 6.64 17.22 7.74
CA ARG A 205 7.09 16.14 6.85
C ARG A 205 6.20 15.94 5.63
N LEU A 206 5.16 16.76 5.43
CA LEU A 206 4.22 16.68 4.30
C LEU A 206 4.32 17.96 3.45
N SER A 207 4.47 17.84 2.13
CA SER A 207 4.55 18.99 1.23
C SER A 207 3.25 19.79 1.11
N ALA A 208 2.11 19.10 1.25
CA ALA A 208 0.76 19.67 1.20
C ALA A 208 -0.09 19.01 2.29
N PRO A 209 0.09 19.37 3.57
CA PRO A 209 -0.64 18.76 4.66
C PRO A 209 -2.16 18.96 4.49
N PRO A 210 -2.98 17.94 4.77
CA PRO A 210 -4.44 18.07 4.67
C PRO A 210 -4.97 18.97 5.79
N ALA A 211 -6.13 19.59 5.56
CA ALA A 211 -6.80 20.41 6.59
C ALA A 211 -7.20 19.59 7.83
N THR A 212 -7.40 18.28 7.68
CA THR A 212 -7.70 17.35 8.77
C THR A 212 -6.77 16.15 8.70
N THR A 213 -6.15 15.82 9.83
CA THR A 213 -5.21 14.70 9.97
C THR A 213 -5.80 13.50 10.72
N SER A 214 -7.01 13.66 11.28
CA SER A 214 -7.79 12.57 11.87
C SER A 214 -8.87 12.12 10.88
N VAL A 215 -8.82 10.86 10.47
CA VAL A 215 -9.67 10.30 9.43
C VAL A 215 -10.39 9.09 9.99
N ALA A 216 -11.70 9.07 9.99
CA ALA A 216 -12.45 7.90 10.46
C ALA A 216 -13.27 7.31 9.31
N ILE A 217 -13.16 6.00 9.11
CA ILE A 217 -14.18 5.28 8.34
C ILE A 217 -15.38 5.12 9.26
N ALA A 218 -16.41 5.95 9.05
CA ALA A 218 -17.59 5.97 9.90
C ALA A 218 -18.39 4.66 9.80
N ASP A 219 -18.87 4.17 10.95
CA ASP A 219 -19.92 3.16 11.01
C ASP A 219 -21.25 3.85 11.32
N ASP A 220 -22.16 3.82 10.34
CA ASP A 220 -23.51 4.37 10.42
C ASP A 220 -24.54 3.34 10.90
N GLY A 221 -24.07 2.27 11.56
CA GLY A 221 -24.89 1.15 12.02
C GLY A 221 -24.98 0.01 11.00
N THR A 222 -24.46 0.20 9.79
CA THR A 222 -24.41 -0.84 8.73
C THR A 222 -23.25 -1.82 8.88
N LYS A 223 -22.42 -1.67 9.93
CA LYS A 223 -21.26 -2.54 10.21
C LYS A 223 -20.21 -2.56 9.12
N ARG A 224 -20.22 -1.57 8.22
CA ARG A 224 -19.31 -1.51 7.06
C ARG A 224 -17.89 -1.15 7.47
N ALA A 225 -17.70 -0.34 8.50
CA ALA A 225 -16.41 0.30 8.76
C ALA A 225 -15.25 -0.70 8.93
N PRO A 226 -15.37 -1.77 9.74
CA PRO A 226 -14.32 -2.77 9.86
C PRO A 226 -14.05 -3.51 8.54
N ALA A 227 -15.10 -3.86 7.79
CA ALA A 227 -14.97 -4.55 6.51
C ALA A 227 -14.26 -3.68 5.46
N LEU A 228 -14.68 -2.42 5.31
CA LEU A 228 -14.11 -1.49 4.34
C LEU A 228 -12.66 -1.14 4.67
N ALA A 229 -12.33 -0.93 5.96
CA ALA A 229 -10.97 -0.69 6.39
C ALA A 229 -10.06 -1.89 6.09
N TRP A 230 -10.55 -3.11 6.38
CA TRP A 230 -9.82 -4.34 6.09
C TRP A 230 -9.62 -4.56 4.58
N LEU A 231 -10.65 -4.37 3.77
CA LEU A 231 -10.58 -4.49 2.30
C LEU A 231 -9.66 -3.42 1.69
N HIS A 232 -9.69 -2.19 2.21
CA HIS A 232 -8.77 -1.13 1.81
C HIS A 232 -7.32 -1.58 1.98
N VAL A 233 -6.95 -1.97 3.20
CA VAL A 233 -5.55 -2.30 3.52
C VAL A 233 -5.09 -3.59 2.83
N ASN A 234 -5.92 -4.64 2.81
CA ASN A 234 -5.52 -5.97 2.33
C ASN A 234 -5.69 -6.17 0.82
N CYS A 235 -6.53 -5.37 0.16
CA CYS A 235 -6.85 -5.56 -1.26
C CYS A 235 -6.72 -4.27 -2.06
N GLY A 236 -7.25 -3.17 -1.54
CA GLY A 236 -7.37 -1.89 -2.23
C GLY A 236 -6.05 -1.17 -2.45
N THR A 237 -5.12 -1.24 -1.49
CA THR A 237 -3.86 -0.50 -1.59
C THR A 237 -2.87 -1.09 -2.61
N SER A 238 -3.04 -2.36 -2.99
CA SER A 238 -2.10 -3.13 -3.84
C SER A 238 -2.71 -3.56 -5.18
N CYS A 239 -3.77 -4.38 -5.15
CA CYS A 239 -4.25 -5.11 -6.33
C CYS A 239 -5.53 -4.53 -6.93
N HIS A 240 -6.53 -4.24 -6.09
CA HIS A 240 -7.86 -3.76 -6.46
C HIS A 240 -7.92 -2.23 -6.41
N THR A 241 -6.96 -1.59 -7.09
CA THR A 241 -6.80 -0.14 -7.10
C THR A 241 -7.55 0.48 -8.29
N GLY A 242 -7.64 1.82 -8.29
CA GLY A 242 -8.14 2.57 -9.44
C GLY A 242 -7.16 2.81 -10.58
N THR A 243 -5.92 2.34 -10.45
CA THR A 243 -4.82 2.57 -11.40
C THR A 243 -4.55 1.33 -12.24
N THR A 244 -4.16 1.52 -13.51
CA THR A 244 -3.76 0.46 -14.43
C THR A 244 -2.55 -0.35 -13.95
N LEU A 245 -1.84 0.13 -12.93
CA LEU A 245 -0.73 -0.59 -12.28
C LEU A 245 -1.22 -1.76 -11.41
N GLY A 246 -2.46 -1.71 -10.91
CA GLY A 246 -3.00 -2.76 -10.03
C GLY A 246 -3.30 -4.05 -10.80
N THR A 247 -2.83 -5.18 -10.29
CA THR A 247 -2.99 -6.49 -10.95
C THR A 247 -4.46 -6.85 -11.22
N ALA A 248 -5.40 -6.37 -10.40
CA ALA A 248 -6.82 -6.62 -10.57
C ALA A 248 -7.58 -5.46 -11.24
N TYR A 249 -6.87 -4.47 -11.81
CA TYR A 249 -7.49 -3.28 -12.43
C TYR A 249 -8.56 -3.63 -13.47
N GLY A 250 -8.26 -4.60 -14.35
CA GLY A 250 -9.16 -5.03 -15.43
C GLY A 250 -10.48 -5.64 -14.95
N THR A 251 -10.55 -6.07 -13.69
CA THR A 251 -11.82 -6.53 -13.10
C THR A 251 -12.78 -5.35 -12.92
N GLY A 252 -12.29 -4.14 -12.66
CA GLY A 252 -13.12 -3.01 -12.23
C GLY A 252 -13.65 -3.16 -10.80
N LEU A 253 -13.13 -4.09 -9.99
CA LEU A 253 -13.35 -4.13 -8.54
C LEU A 253 -12.37 -3.16 -7.89
N ARG A 254 -12.89 -2.12 -7.25
CA ARG A 254 -12.11 -1.06 -6.60
C ARG A 254 -12.29 -1.20 -5.10
N LEU A 255 -11.22 -1.51 -4.39
CA LEU A 255 -11.26 -1.72 -2.94
C LEU A 255 -10.47 -0.66 -2.17
N LYS A 256 -9.94 0.36 -2.85
CA LYS A 256 -9.25 1.48 -2.20
C LYS A 256 -10.25 2.60 -1.92
N ILE A 257 -10.50 2.88 -0.64
CA ILE A 257 -11.14 4.14 -0.19
C ILE A 257 -10.21 5.33 -0.52
N GLY A 258 -10.77 6.41 -1.07
CA GLY A 258 -10.05 7.67 -1.30
C GLY A 258 -10.06 8.58 -0.07
N PHE A 259 -8.97 9.28 0.19
CA PHE A 259 -8.84 10.16 1.36
C PHE A 259 -9.89 11.28 1.38
N GLU A 260 -10.06 12.00 0.27
CA GLU A 260 -11.04 13.08 0.16
C GLU A 260 -12.48 12.55 0.17
N GLU A 261 -12.68 11.34 -0.34
CA GLU A 261 -13.99 10.68 -0.40
C GLU A 261 -14.57 10.44 1.00
N ILE A 262 -13.72 10.18 2.01
CA ILE A 262 -14.14 10.06 3.41
C ILE A 262 -14.81 11.34 3.92
N ALA A 263 -14.31 12.50 3.53
CA ALA A 263 -14.80 13.80 3.99
C ALA A 263 -15.94 14.37 3.13
N THR A 264 -16.01 13.99 1.86
CA THR A 264 -16.86 14.68 0.86
C THR A 264 -18.07 13.88 0.40
N LYS A 265 -18.10 12.56 0.62
CA LYS A 265 -19.17 11.69 0.10
C LYS A 265 -19.77 10.79 1.18
N PRO A 266 -21.08 10.48 1.09
CA PRO A 266 -21.68 9.47 1.96
C PRO A 266 -21.08 8.08 1.69
N PRO A 267 -20.81 7.25 2.73
CA PRO A 267 -20.14 5.95 2.57
C PRO A 267 -20.78 4.97 1.59
N ALA A 268 -22.09 5.07 1.35
CA ALA A 268 -22.79 4.22 0.38
C ALA A 268 -22.41 4.52 -1.08
N THR A 269 -21.85 5.69 -1.35
CA THR A 269 -21.47 6.14 -2.71
C THR A 269 -19.99 5.96 -3.00
N TRP A 270 -19.20 5.49 -2.03
CA TRP A 270 -17.78 5.27 -2.22
C TRP A 270 -17.52 4.17 -3.25
N ASP A 271 -16.44 4.32 -4.02
CA ASP A 271 -16.07 3.35 -5.07
C ASP A 271 -15.93 1.91 -4.51
N ILE A 272 -15.48 1.78 -3.27
CA ILE A 272 -15.40 0.48 -2.59
C ILE A 272 -16.76 -0.21 -2.42
N VAL A 273 -17.83 0.57 -2.24
CA VAL A 273 -19.19 0.05 -2.12
C VAL A 273 -19.82 -0.12 -3.49
N THR A 274 -19.81 0.94 -4.32
CA THR A 274 -20.51 0.98 -5.62
C THR A 274 -19.90 0.05 -6.66
N SER A 275 -18.60 -0.26 -6.55
CA SER A 275 -17.98 -1.27 -7.39
C SER A 275 -18.14 -2.70 -6.85
N THR A 276 -18.66 -2.91 -5.64
CA THR A 276 -18.65 -4.24 -5.00
C THR A 276 -20.06 -4.80 -4.81
N VAL A 277 -20.97 -4.04 -4.21
CA VAL A 277 -22.28 -4.56 -3.80
C VAL A 277 -23.25 -4.60 -4.99
N GLY A 278 -23.84 -5.76 -5.26
CA GLY A 278 -24.77 -5.97 -6.38
C GLY A 278 -24.13 -5.94 -7.76
N VAL A 279 -22.80 -5.91 -7.85
CA VAL A 279 -22.09 -5.79 -9.13
C VAL A 279 -21.66 -7.16 -9.65
N ALA A 280 -22.03 -7.45 -10.90
CA ALA A 280 -21.60 -8.66 -11.60
C ALA A 280 -20.08 -8.73 -11.76
N VAL A 281 -19.53 -9.94 -11.67
CA VAL A 281 -18.10 -10.19 -11.77
C VAL A 281 -17.64 -10.08 -13.23
N LYS A 282 -16.57 -9.32 -13.46
CA LYS A 282 -15.91 -9.20 -14.76
C LYS A 282 -14.68 -10.11 -14.79
N SER A 283 -14.92 -11.40 -14.96
CA SER A 283 -13.89 -12.43 -15.10
C SER A 283 -14.46 -13.63 -15.84
N PRO A 284 -13.80 -14.19 -16.87
CA PRO A 284 -14.26 -15.40 -17.54
C PRO A 284 -14.44 -16.58 -16.57
N LYS A 285 -13.61 -16.65 -15.51
CA LYS A 285 -13.61 -17.74 -14.53
C LYS A 285 -14.85 -17.77 -13.64
N TRP A 286 -15.46 -16.61 -13.38
CA TRP A 286 -16.59 -16.45 -12.45
C TRP A 286 -17.75 -15.71 -13.15
N SER A 287 -17.95 -16.04 -14.43
CA SER A 287 -19.00 -15.43 -15.24
C SER A 287 -20.38 -15.74 -14.65
N GLY A 288 -21.23 -14.71 -14.53
CA GLY A 288 -22.57 -14.82 -13.95
C GLY A 288 -22.63 -14.70 -12.43
N GLU A 289 -21.49 -14.67 -11.73
CA GLU A 289 -21.46 -14.46 -10.28
C GLU A 289 -21.54 -12.96 -9.91
N THR A 290 -21.99 -12.69 -8.69
CA THR A 290 -22.03 -11.34 -8.10
C THR A 290 -20.92 -11.20 -7.07
N ARG A 291 -20.26 -10.04 -7.04
CA ARG A 291 -19.14 -9.76 -6.12
C ARG A 291 -19.57 -9.88 -4.66
N ILE A 292 -20.59 -9.12 -4.28
CA ILE A 292 -21.29 -9.21 -3.00
C ILE A 292 -22.80 -9.13 -3.26
N VAL A 293 -23.56 -10.07 -2.71
CA VAL A 293 -25.02 -10.06 -2.68
C VAL A 293 -25.46 -9.57 -1.29
N ALA A 294 -26.22 -8.48 -1.25
CA ALA A 294 -26.69 -7.89 0.00
C ALA A 294 -27.54 -8.91 0.80
N GLY A 295 -27.18 -9.13 2.07
CA GLY A 295 -27.87 -10.08 2.95
C GLY A 295 -27.56 -11.56 2.68
N ASP A 296 -26.79 -11.90 1.65
CA ASP A 296 -26.47 -13.28 1.28
C ASP A 296 -24.96 -13.52 1.10
N ALA A 297 -24.33 -13.93 2.20
CA ALA A 297 -22.93 -14.32 2.26
C ALA A 297 -22.61 -15.52 1.36
N SER A 298 -23.54 -16.47 1.22
CA SER A 298 -23.33 -17.72 0.47
C SER A 298 -23.29 -17.49 -1.04
N SER A 299 -24.02 -16.49 -1.52
CA SER A 299 -24.03 -16.08 -2.94
C SER A 299 -22.98 -14.99 -3.27
N SER A 300 -22.14 -14.61 -2.32
CA SER A 300 -21.14 -13.54 -2.48
C SER A 300 -19.76 -14.09 -2.87
N LEU A 301 -19.34 -13.91 -4.13
CA LEU A 301 -18.05 -14.40 -4.62
C LEU A 301 -16.88 -13.91 -3.77
N LEU A 302 -16.87 -12.62 -3.40
CA LEU A 302 -15.77 -12.03 -2.64
C LEU A 302 -15.52 -12.83 -1.35
N LEU A 303 -16.56 -13.13 -0.58
CA LEU A 303 -16.44 -13.87 0.67
C LEU A 303 -15.95 -15.31 0.42
N ARG A 304 -16.45 -15.97 -0.63
CA ARG A 304 -16.00 -17.31 -1.05
C ARG A 304 -14.50 -17.36 -1.33
N LEU A 305 -13.96 -16.35 -2.04
CA LEU A 305 -12.52 -16.28 -2.34
C LEU A 305 -11.67 -15.99 -1.10
N LEU A 306 -12.17 -15.18 -0.15
CA LEU A 306 -11.48 -14.90 1.12
C LEU A 306 -11.40 -16.13 2.04
N ALA A 307 -12.43 -16.97 2.01
CA ALA A 307 -12.63 -18.10 2.93
C ALA A 307 -11.82 -19.37 2.58
N GLN A 308 -11.01 -19.35 1.52
CA GLN A 308 -10.27 -20.52 1.05
C GLN A 308 -8.80 -20.23 0.77
N ARG A 309 -7.99 -21.29 0.78
CA ARG A 309 -6.58 -21.28 0.38
C ARG A 309 -6.37 -22.33 -0.71
N GLY A 310 -5.56 -22.03 -1.72
CA GLY A 310 -5.39 -22.83 -2.94
C GLY A 310 -5.67 -22.07 -4.25
N GLY A 311 -6.16 -22.77 -5.28
CA GLY A 311 -6.21 -22.26 -6.67
C GLY A 311 -7.15 -21.08 -6.95
N GLU A 312 -7.99 -20.71 -5.99
CA GLU A 312 -8.91 -19.56 -6.05
C GLU A 312 -8.72 -18.58 -4.89
N GLN A 313 -7.64 -18.72 -4.13
CA GLN A 313 -7.48 -17.95 -2.90
C GLN A 313 -7.30 -16.45 -3.16
N MET A 314 -7.80 -15.65 -2.22
CA MET A 314 -7.44 -14.25 -2.08
C MET A 314 -6.88 -13.98 -0.67
N PRO A 315 -5.72 -13.29 -0.54
CA PRO A 315 -4.84 -12.84 -1.63
C PRO A 315 -4.14 -14.03 -2.33
N PRO A 316 -3.76 -13.89 -3.62
CA PRO A 316 -3.26 -15.01 -4.42
C PRO A 316 -1.85 -15.48 -4.03
N ILE A 317 -1.13 -14.69 -3.24
CA ILE A 317 0.27 -14.92 -2.87
C ILE A 317 0.50 -14.68 -1.37
N ALA A 318 1.62 -15.20 -0.87
CA ALA A 318 2.19 -14.89 0.45
C ALA A 318 1.31 -15.15 1.69
N THR A 319 0.18 -15.86 1.55
CA THR A 319 -0.63 -16.31 2.70
C THR A 319 -1.02 -17.78 2.54
N LYS A 320 -1.12 -18.46 3.67
CA LYS A 320 -1.45 -19.89 3.82
C LYS A 320 -2.62 -20.12 4.78
N LEU A 321 -2.98 -19.13 5.58
CA LEU A 321 -4.07 -19.21 6.56
C LEU A 321 -5.18 -18.22 6.21
N VAL A 322 -6.43 -18.65 6.42
CA VAL A 322 -7.61 -17.78 6.33
C VAL A 322 -7.54 -16.72 7.42
N ASP A 323 -7.79 -15.45 7.06
CA ASP A 323 -7.99 -14.38 8.03
C ASP A 323 -9.45 -14.44 8.51
N ASP A 324 -9.72 -15.23 9.54
CA ASP A 324 -11.09 -15.41 10.04
C ASP A 324 -11.69 -14.11 10.58
N ALA A 325 -10.89 -13.23 11.16
CA ALA A 325 -11.36 -11.94 11.67
C ALA A 325 -11.73 -10.99 10.52
N GLY A 326 -10.86 -10.86 9.53
CA GLY A 326 -11.11 -10.07 8.31
C GLY A 326 -12.30 -10.58 7.51
N LYS A 327 -12.36 -11.90 7.30
CA LYS A 327 -13.50 -12.58 6.67
C LYS A 327 -14.80 -12.31 7.43
N SER A 328 -14.79 -12.47 8.75
CA SER A 328 -15.97 -12.26 9.59
C SER A 328 -16.45 -10.81 9.55
N ALA A 329 -15.53 -9.83 9.51
CA ALA A 329 -15.92 -8.43 9.34
C ALA A 329 -16.71 -8.20 8.04
N VAL A 330 -16.27 -8.81 6.93
CA VAL A 330 -16.99 -8.76 5.65
C VAL A 330 -18.33 -9.49 5.72
N GLU A 331 -18.39 -10.66 6.35
CA GLU A 331 -19.63 -11.43 6.53
C GLU A 331 -20.68 -10.65 7.34
N VAL A 332 -20.27 -10.02 8.44
CA VAL A 332 -21.14 -9.17 9.27
C VAL A 332 -21.65 -7.97 8.48
N TRP A 333 -20.79 -7.34 7.68
CA TRP A 333 -21.21 -6.24 6.80
C TRP A 333 -22.25 -6.69 5.77
N ILE A 334 -22.06 -7.85 5.13
CA ILE A 334 -23.02 -8.42 4.17
C ILE A 334 -24.36 -8.69 4.84
N ALA A 335 -24.36 -9.34 6.02
CA ALA A 335 -25.57 -9.70 6.75
C ALA A 335 -26.36 -8.47 7.24
N ALA A 336 -25.68 -7.34 7.50
CA ALA A 336 -26.30 -6.10 7.91
C ALA A 336 -26.98 -5.34 6.76
N MET A 337 -26.73 -5.72 5.50
CA MET A 337 -27.43 -5.12 4.35
C MET A 337 -28.83 -5.70 4.24
N THR A 338 -29.84 -4.84 4.12
CA THR A 338 -31.13 -5.28 3.59
C THR A 338 -30.91 -5.72 2.13
N PRO A 339 -31.34 -6.93 1.74
CA PRO A 339 -31.51 -7.21 0.32
C PRO A 339 -32.37 -6.07 -0.23
N ALA A 340 -31.87 -5.32 -1.21
CA ALA A 340 -32.78 -4.52 -2.01
C ALA A 340 -33.85 -5.50 -2.46
N ALA A 341 -35.13 -5.23 -2.15
CA ALA A 341 -36.22 -6.06 -2.63
C ALA A 341 -35.93 -6.27 -4.12
N VAL A 342 -35.63 -7.50 -4.51
CA VAL A 342 -35.41 -7.84 -5.90
C VAL A 342 -36.80 -7.71 -6.50
N GLU A 343 -37.13 -6.50 -6.93
CA GLU A 343 -38.24 -6.27 -7.83
C GLU A 343 -37.77 -6.92 -9.13
N LEU A 344 -38.07 -8.21 -9.25
CA LEU A 344 -37.96 -8.92 -10.50
C LEU A 344 -38.74 -8.07 -11.51
N PRO A 345 -38.14 -7.74 -12.68
CA PRO A 345 -38.93 -7.15 -13.74
C PRO A 345 -40.16 -8.05 -13.96
N PRO A 346 -41.36 -7.48 -14.18
CA PRO A 346 -42.54 -8.28 -14.45
C PRO A 346 -42.21 -9.26 -15.58
N PRO A 347 -42.71 -10.51 -15.52
CA PRO A 347 -42.44 -11.51 -16.55
C PRO A 347 -42.72 -10.89 -17.91
N GLU A 348 -41.77 -11.07 -18.83
CA GLU A 348 -41.91 -10.60 -20.20
C GLU A 348 -43.27 -11.10 -20.71
N PRO A 349 -44.13 -10.21 -21.24
CA PRO A 349 -45.43 -10.64 -21.76
C PRO A 349 -45.18 -11.74 -22.79
N PRO A 350 -46.06 -12.76 -22.86
CA PRO A 350 -45.90 -13.83 -23.83
C PRO A 350 -45.71 -13.22 -25.21
N ALA A 351 -44.70 -13.69 -25.94
CA ALA A 351 -44.38 -13.22 -27.27
C ALA A 351 -45.68 -13.14 -28.09
N GLU A 352 -45.92 -11.97 -28.71
CA GLU A 352 -47.05 -11.83 -29.62
C GLU A 352 -46.99 -12.96 -30.65
N PRO A 353 -48.11 -13.66 -30.91
CA PRO A 353 -48.16 -14.64 -31.97
C PRO A 353 -47.70 -13.97 -33.27
N PRO A 354 -46.94 -14.68 -34.12
CA PRO A 354 -46.44 -14.11 -35.37
C PRO A 354 -47.62 -13.52 -36.16
N ALA A 355 -47.44 -12.30 -36.67
CA ALA A 355 -48.43 -11.65 -37.52
C ALA A 355 -48.79 -12.58 -38.68
N ASP A 356 -50.09 -12.69 -38.96
CA ASP A 356 -50.59 -13.48 -40.08
C ASP A 356 -49.86 -13.07 -41.35
N PRO A 357 -49.42 -14.04 -42.18
CA PRO A 357 -48.78 -13.73 -43.44
C PRO A 357 -49.73 -12.88 -44.31
N PRO A 358 -49.20 -11.90 -45.05
CA PRO A 358 -50.03 -11.10 -45.95
C PRO A 358 -50.77 -12.02 -46.93
N PRO A 359 -52.02 -11.69 -47.29
CA PRO A 359 -52.81 -12.49 -48.21
C PRO A 359 -52.07 -12.66 -49.55
N GLU A 360 -52.04 -13.89 -50.05
CA GLU A 360 -51.46 -14.20 -51.36
C GLU A 360 -52.12 -13.35 -52.45
N PRO A 361 -51.34 -12.78 -53.38
CA PRO A 361 -51.90 -12.07 -54.52
C PRO A 361 -52.74 -13.04 -55.37
N PRO A 362 -53.85 -12.56 -55.97
CA PRO A 362 -54.70 -13.41 -56.80
C PRO A 362 -53.88 -14.01 -57.94
N GLY A 363 -53.97 -15.34 -58.07
CA GLY A 363 -53.32 -16.10 -59.13
C GLY A 363 -53.76 -15.61 -60.51
N ASP A 364 -52.78 -15.40 -61.38
CA ASP A 364 -52.97 -15.05 -62.78
C ASP A 364 -53.32 -16.34 -63.53
N ASP A 365 -54.60 -16.54 -63.85
CA ASP A 365 -55.04 -17.58 -64.79
C ASP A 365 -54.71 -17.10 -66.21
N SER A 366 -53.69 -17.71 -66.82
CA SER A 366 -53.43 -17.66 -68.28
C SER A 366 -52.79 -18.95 -68.77
#